data_AF-A0A8T6W7K6-F1
#
_entry.id   AF-A0A8T6W7K6-F1
#
_cell.length_a   1.000
_cell.length_b   1.000
_cell.length_c   1.000
_cell.angle_alpha   90.00
_cell.angle_beta   90.00
_cell.angle_gamma   90.00
#
_symmetry.space_group_name_H-M   'P 1'
#
loop_
_entity.id
_entity.type
_entity.pdbx_description
1 polymer ?
#
loop_
_entity_poly.entity_id
_entity_poly.type
_entity_poly.pdbx_seq_one_letter_code
_entity_poly.pdbx_strand_id
1 'polypeptide(L)'
;TSIALDTLGRPITNTAILGAFAKVTGLIKLESLEKAVKKYFFGQLGTRNVEAIKRSYEQVKGPIKALVEAAPEEKTEITVSGYGVLRDVSSWRVFTPVIYEEKCISCKS
;
A
#
# COMPACT_ATOMS: atom_id res chain seq x y z
N THR A 1 2.02 2.90 -10.98
CA THR A 1 0.68 3.08 -10.36
C THR A 1 -0.34 3.51 -11.42
N SER A 2 -0.47 2.77 -12.52
CA SER A 2 -1.20 3.30 -13.69
C SER A 2 -2.69 2.98 -13.67
N ILE A 3 -3.09 1.77 -13.22
CA ILE A 3 -4.49 1.32 -13.26
C ILE A 3 -5.39 2.08 -12.26
N ALA A 4 -4.85 2.52 -11.13
CA ALA A 4 -5.66 3.14 -10.07
C ALA A 4 -5.92 4.64 -10.28
N LEU A 5 -4.98 5.33 -10.94
CA LEU A 5 -5.09 6.76 -11.25
C LEU A 5 -5.94 7.00 -12.49
N ASP A 6 -5.78 6.19 -13.53
CA ASP A 6 -6.50 6.36 -14.80
C ASP A 6 -8.00 6.03 -14.70
N THR A 7 -8.41 5.22 -13.73
CA THR A 7 -9.77 4.62 -13.76
C THR A 7 -10.78 5.19 -12.77
N LEU A 8 -10.40 5.70 -11.57
CA LEU A 8 -11.43 6.17 -10.60
C LEU A 8 -11.11 7.40 -9.72
N GLY A 9 -9.93 8.02 -9.75
CA GLY A 9 -9.65 9.25 -8.98
C GLY A 9 -9.83 9.15 -7.45
N ARG A 10 -10.06 7.95 -6.88
CA ARG A 10 -10.23 7.60 -5.45
C ARG A 10 -9.83 6.13 -5.23
N PRO A 11 -9.46 5.67 -4.02
CA PRO A 11 -8.69 4.43 -3.83
C PRO A 11 -9.50 3.17 -4.15
N ILE A 12 -9.26 2.60 -5.33
CA ILE A 12 -9.66 1.24 -5.77
C ILE A 12 -8.70 0.19 -5.19
N THR A 13 -7.52 0.63 -4.76
CA THR A 13 -6.43 -0.24 -4.29
C THR A 13 -6.80 -0.97 -3.00
N ASN A 14 -7.47 -0.29 -2.06
CA ASN A 14 -7.73 -0.85 -0.73
C ASN A 14 -8.67 -2.06 -0.81
N THR A 15 -9.72 -1.97 -1.64
CA THR A 15 -10.68 -3.07 -1.83
C THR A 15 -10.10 -4.19 -2.69
N ALA A 16 -9.26 -3.87 -3.68
CA ALA A 16 -8.50 -4.89 -4.40
C ALA A 16 -7.57 -5.70 -3.46
N ILE A 17 -6.86 -5.05 -2.53
CA ILE A 17 -6.01 -5.74 -1.54
C ILE A 17 -6.84 -6.69 -0.67
N LEU A 18 -8.04 -6.29 -0.24
CA LEU A 18 -8.93 -7.17 0.54
C LEU A 18 -9.34 -8.42 -0.24
N GLY A 19 -9.64 -8.29 -1.54
CA GLY A 19 -9.93 -9.44 -2.40
C GLY A 19 -8.74 -10.41 -2.52
N ALA A 20 -7.53 -9.86 -2.67
CA ALA A 20 -6.29 -10.65 -2.70
C ALA A 20 -6.07 -11.40 -1.38
N PHE A 21 -6.21 -10.68 -0.27
CA PHE A 21 -6.03 -11.22 1.08
C PHE A 21 -7.02 -12.35 1.36
N ALA A 22 -8.30 -12.17 1.01
CA ALA A 22 -9.33 -13.18 1.21
C ALA A 22 -9.01 -14.49 0.48
N LYS A 23 -8.47 -14.41 -0.76
CA LYS A 23 -8.07 -15.62 -1.51
C LYS A 23 -6.83 -16.28 -0.95
N VAL A 24 -5.79 -15.49 -0.67
CA VAL A 24 -4.50 -16.02 -0.20
C VAL A 24 -4.64 -16.68 1.16
N THR A 25 -5.42 -16.09 2.06
CA THR A 25 -5.59 -16.60 3.43
C THR A 25 -6.69 -17.64 3.55
N GLY A 26 -7.73 -17.59 2.70
CA GLY A 26 -8.90 -18.46 2.81
C GLY A 26 -9.78 -18.21 4.05
N LEU A 27 -9.45 -17.21 4.87
CA LEU A 27 -10.12 -16.94 6.14
C LEU A 27 -11.48 -16.24 5.96
N ILE A 28 -11.68 -15.57 4.82
CA ILE A 28 -12.84 -14.72 4.56
C ILE A 28 -13.53 -15.21 3.30
N LYS A 29 -14.84 -15.49 3.42
CA LYS A 29 -15.69 -15.81 2.28
C LYS A 29 -15.91 -14.57 1.40
N LEU A 30 -15.80 -14.74 0.08
CA LEU A 30 -15.95 -13.66 -0.88
C LEU A 30 -17.31 -12.96 -0.74
N GLU A 31 -18.39 -13.73 -0.55
CA GLU A 31 -19.76 -13.23 -0.43
C GLU A 31 -19.94 -12.34 0.80
N SER A 32 -19.27 -12.67 1.91
CA SER A 32 -19.29 -11.85 3.13
C SER A 32 -18.61 -10.51 2.89
N LEU A 33 -17.49 -10.52 2.16
CA LEU A 33 -16.74 -9.31 1.81
C LEU A 33 -17.59 -8.41 0.87
N GLU A 34 -18.27 -8.98 -0.11
CA GLU A 34 -19.17 -8.24 -1.00
C GLU A 34 -20.31 -7.56 -0.25
N LYS A 35 -20.95 -8.28 0.67
CA LYS A 35 -22.05 -7.75 1.50
C LYS A 35 -21.56 -6.61 2.39
N ALA A 36 -20.42 -6.78 3.05
CA ALA A 36 -19.84 -5.75 3.92
C ALA A 36 -19.51 -4.47 3.13
N VAL A 37 -18.92 -4.61 1.95
CA VAL A 37 -18.54 -3.47 1.10
C VAL A 37 -19.76 -2.75 0.51
N LYS A 38 -20.80 -3.49 0.09
CA LYS A 38 -22.08 -2.87 -0.34
C LYS A 38 -22.81 -2.15 0.80
N LYS A 39 -22.64 -2.61 2.04
CA LYS A 39 -23.22 -1.96 3.22
C LYS A 39 -22.47 -0.68 3.58
N TYR A 40 -21.15 -0.66 3.41
CA TYR A 40 -20.32 0.49 3.75
C TYR A 40 -20.32 1.57 2.66
N PHE A 41 -20.21 1.17 1.38
CA PHE A 41 -20.21 2.06 0.24
C PHE A 41 -21.54 1.98 -0.50
N PHE A 42 -22.29 3.08 -0.50
CA PHE A 42 -23.60 3.14 -1.14
C PHE A 42 -23.51 3.44 -2.64
N GLY A 43 -24.54 3.01 -3.38
CA GLY A 43 -24.70 3.32 -4.80
C GLY A 43 -23.59 2.75 -5.68
N GLN A 44 -23.21 3.52 -6.71
CA GLN A 44 -22.26 3.07 -7.75
C GLN A 44 -20.85 2.77 -7.20
N LEU A 45 -20.47 3.41 -6.09
CA LEU A 45 -19.18 3.16 -5.41
C LEU A 45 -19.11 1.75 -4.83
N GLY A 46 -20.18 1.27 -4.19
CA GLY A 46 -20.25 -0.09 -3.65
C GLY A 46 -20.11 -1.13 -4.75
N THR A 47 -20.81 -0.94 -5.87
CA THR A 47 -20.75 -1.85 -7.03
C THR A 47 -19.34 -1.90 -7.62
N ARG A 48 -18.70 -0.75 -7.84
CA ARG A 48 -17.32 -0.66 -8.36
C ARG A 48 -16.30 -1.30 -7.42
N ASN A 49 -16.46 -1.11 -6.11
CA ASN A 49 -15.59 -1.72 -5.11
C ASN A 49 -15.76 -3.24 -5.04
N VAL A 50 -16.99 -3.75 -5.18
CA VAL A 50 -17.24 -5.20 -5.27
C VAL A 50 -16.63 -5.80 -6.53
N GLU A 51 -16.72 -5.12 -7.66
CA GLU A 51 -16.07 -5.55 -8.90
C GLU A 51 -14.55 -5.63 -8.74
N ALA A 52 -13.93 -4.62 -8.12
CA ALA A 52 -12.49 -4.63 -7.82
C ALA A 52 -12.09 -5.81 -6.92
N ILE A 53 -12.90 -6.12 -5.90
CA ILE A 53 -12.68 -7.29 -5.03
C ILE A 53 -12.71 -8.59 -5.81
N LYS A 54 -13.75 -8.80 -6.64
CA LYS A 54 -13.89 -10.01 -7.46
C LYS A 54 -12.70 -10.18 -8.40
N ARG A 55 -12.35 -9.11 -9.13
CA ARG A 55 -11.26 -9.13 -10.09
C ARG A 55 -9.92 -9.43 -9.42
N SER A 56 -9.66 -8.82 -8.25
CA SER A 56 -8.44 -9.11 -7.48
C SER A 56 -8.44 -10.54 -6.94
N TYR A 57 -9.56 -11.02 -6.39
CA TYR A 57 -9.72 -12.40 -5.94
C TYR A 57 -9.42 -13.37 -7.10
N GLU A 58 -9.95 -13.16 -8.30
CA GLU A 58 -9.67 -14.05 -9.43
C GLU A 58 -8.20 -14.00 -9.90
N GLN A 59 -7.62 -12.81 -10.03
CA GLN A 59 -6.28 -12.61 -10.61
C GLN A 59 -5.13 -12.98 -9.67
N VAL A 60 -5.35 -12.91 -8.35
CA VAL A 60 -4.29 -13.19 -7.38
C VAL A 60 -3.91 -14.67 -7.43
N LYS A 61 -2.62 -14.90 -7.62
CA LYS A 61 -1.98 -16.22 -7.51
C LYS A 61 -1.56 -16.42 -6.06
N GLY A 62 -1.53 -17.69 -5.63
CA GLY A 62 -1.21 -18.06 -4.25
C GLY A 62 0.15 -17.50 -3.79
N PRO A 63 0.38 -17.45 -2.47
CA PRO A 63 1.59 -16.86 -1.93
C PRO A 63 2.81 -17.65 -2.43
N ILE A 64 3.77 -16.94 -3.02
CA ILE A 64 5.09 -17.50 -3.29
C ILE A 64 5.76 -17.61 -1.93
N LYS A 65 6.17 -18.82 -1.56
CA LYS A 65 6.86 -19.06 -0.29
C LYS A 65 8.17 -18.28 -0.33
N ALA A 66 8.22 -17.15 0.37
CA ALA A 66 9.45 -16.39 0.49
C ALA A 66 10.43 -17.22 1.32
N LEU A 67 11.55 -17.64 0.71
CA LEU A 67 12.68 -18.19 1.43
C LEU A 67 13.38 -17.01 2.11
N VAL A 68 12.90 -16.64 3.30
CA VAL A 68 13.54 -15.62 4.12
C VAL A 68 14.52 -16.34 5.02
N GLU A 69 15.81 -16.27 4.67
CA GLU A 69 16.89 -16.94 5.40
C GLU A 69 17.17 -16.29 6.76
N ALA A 70 16.88 -14.99 6.91
CA ALA A 70 17.04 -14.24 8.16
C ALA A 70 15.98 -13.15 8.29
N ALA A 71 15.52 -12.92 9.52
CA ALA A 71 14.60 -11.82 9.83
C ALA A 71 15.28 -10.46 9.54
N PRO A 72 14.54 -9.46 9.03
CA PRO A 72 15.07 -8.13 8.83
C PRO A 72 15.49 -7.52 10.18
N GLU A 73 16.60 -6.79 10.19
CA GLU A 73 17.10 -6.11 11.37
C GLU A 73 16.10 -5.07 11.87
N GLU A 74 15.92 -5.01 13.20
CA GLU A 74 15.03 -4.06 13.85
C GLU A 74 15.65 -2.66 13.81
N LYS A 75 14.93 -1.69 13.22
CA LYS A 75 15.39 -0.30 13.13
C LYS A 75 15.36 0.34 14.51
N THR A 76 16.52 0.70 15.04
CA THR A 76 16.64 1.31 16.38
C THR A 76 16.57 2.83 16.33
N GLU A 77 15.90 3.40 17.32
CA GLU A 77 15.86 4.84 17.55
C GLU A 77 17.20 5.31 18.15
N ILE A 78 17.88 6.25 17.48
CA ILE A 78 19.14 6.79 17.99
C ILE A 78 18.83 7.98 18.89
N THR A 79 19.14 7.86 20.18
CA THR A 79 19.02 8.98 21.12
C THR A 79 20.18 9.94 20.89
N VAL A 80 19.89 11.17 20.50
CA VAL A 80 20.92 12.21 20.32
C VAL A 80 20.96 13.10 21.56
N SER A 81 22.17 13.40 22.03
CA SER A 81 22.38 14.33 23.15
C SER A 81 21.83 15.71 22.82
N GLY A 82 20.86 16.20 23.60
CA GLY A 82 20.39 17.59 23.53
C GLY A 82 18.97 17.84 23.01
N TYR A 83 18.01 16.92 23.18
CA TYR A 83 16.59 17.00 22.75
C TYR A 83 16.32 16.49 21.33
N GLY A 84 16.36 15.18 21.14
CA GLY A 84 15.80 14.56 19.94
C GLY A 84 16.09 13.07 19.82
N VAL A 85 15.11 12.33 19.33
CA VAL A 85 15.30 10.97 18.85
C VAL A 85 15.41 11.05 17.33
N LEU A 86 16.56 10.62 16.78
CA LEU A 86 16.68 10.43 15.34
C LEU A 86 16.01 9.12 14.97
N ARG A 87 14.87 9.25 14.28
CA ARG A 87 14.11 8.12 13.72
C ARG A 87 14.52 7.91 12.27
N ASP A 88 14.78 6.67 11.89
CA ASP A 88 14.97 6.33 10.48
C ASP A 88 13.64 6.46 9.73
N VAL A 89 13.49 7.57 9.02
CA VAL A 89 12.35 7.86 8.11
C VAL A 89 12.78 7.86 6.65
N SER A 90 14.01 7.43 6.35
CA SER A 90 14.60 7.44 5.01
C SER A 90 13.70 6.73 3.98
N SER A 91 13.09 5.62 4.39
CA SER A 91 12.23 4.76 3.56
C SER A 91 10.81 5.28 3.28
N TRP A 92 10.35 6.38 3.88
CA TRP A 92 8.96 6.85 3.72
C TRP A 92 8.68 7.52 2.37
N ARG A 93 9.74 7.97 1.70
CA ARG A 93 9.61 8.68 0.43
C ARG A 93 9.44 7.71 -0.73
N VAL A 94 8.36 7.90 -1.49
CA VAL A 94 8.18 7.24 -2.80
C VAL A 94 9.06 7.90 -3.87
N PHE A 95 9.42 9.18 -3.66
CA PHE A 95 10.27 9.96 -4.55
C PHE A 95 11.39 10.63 -3.77
N THR A 96 12.62 10.47 -4.24
CA THR A 96 13.79 11.18 -3.72
C THR A 96 14.15 12.33 -4.66
N PRO A 97 14.44 13.53 -4.13
CA PRO A 97 14.88 14.63 -4.97
C PRO A 97 16.22 14.27 -5.64
N VAL A 98 16.31 14.56 -6.93
CA VAL A 98 17.58 14.49 -7.68
C VAL A 98 18.18 15.88 -7.68
N ILE A 99 19.38 16.02 -7.14
CA ILE A 99 20.10 17.30 -7.10
C ILE A 99 20.95 17.40 -8.37
N TYR A 100 20.75 18.49 -9.09
CA TYR A 100 21.56 18.88 -10.24
C TYR A 100 22.65 19.83 -9.75
N GLU A 101 23.86 19.32 -9.50
CA GLU A 101 24.98 20.11 -8.97
C GLU A 101 25.32 21.28 -9.88
N GLU A 102 25.21 21.10 -11.20
CA GLU A 102 25.48 22.12 -12.20
C GLU A 102 24.48 23.29 -12.20
N LYS A 103 23.30 23.09 -11.58
CA LYS A 103 22.25 24.12 -11.43
C LYS A 103 22.14 24.64 -9.99
N CYS A 104 22.94 24.09 -9.06
CA CYS A 104 22.86 24.43 -7.67
C CYS A 104 23.55 25.77 -7.39
N ILE A 105 22.78 26.78 -6.99
CA ILE A 105 23.29 28.11 -6.63
C ILE A 105 23.62 28.26 -5.13
N SER A 106 23.64 27.16 -4.36
CA SER A 106 23.96 27.14 -2.92
C SER A 106 23.12 28.10 -2.05
N CYS A 107 21.84 28.32 -2.39
CA CYS A 107 20.97 29.27 -1.70
C CYS A 107 20.56 28.86 -0.27
N LYS A 108 20.76 27.59 0.14
CA LYS A 108 20.49 27.01 1.48
C LYS A 108 19.17 27.46 2.16
N SER A 109 18.15 27.77 1.37
CA SER A 109 16.82 28.17 1.84
C SER A 109 15.84 27.00 1.80
#